data_AF-A0A089NLZ9-F1
#
_entry.id   AF-A0A089NLZ9-F1
#
_cell.length_a   1.000
_cell.length_b   1.000
_cell.length_c   1.000
_cell.angle_alpha   90.00
_cell.angle_beta   90.00
_cell.angle_gamma   90.00
#
_symmetry.space_group_name_H-M   'P 1'
#
loop_
_entity.id
_entity.type
_entity.pdbx_description
1 polymer ?
#
loop_
_entity_poly.entity_id
_entity_poly.type
_entity_poly.pdbx_seq_one_letter_code
_entity_poly.pdbx_strand_id
1 'polypeptide(L)'
;MSLLGSIVSKILHPFGGGSADAAPAPSGGTTGTSAPSTPSAPGTAGAEPVDVAAVLTGLAEKNPQKLDWRHSIVDLMKLLGLDSGLASRKQLADELHYTGDKDDSASMNIWLHKQVMQKLAENGGKVPDDLKH
;
A
#
# COMPACT_ATOMS: atom_id res chain seq x y z
N MET A 1 11.22 -17.53 -1.22
CA MET A 1 10.10 -16.61 -1.50
C MET A 1 10.51 -15.23 -1.01
N SER A 2 10.59 -14.25 -1.90
CA SER A 2 11.04 -12.90 -1.57
C SER A 2 10.05 -12.20 -0.65
N LEU A 3 10.53 -11.74 0.50
CA LEU A 3 9.71 -11.03 1.50
C LEU A 3 9.12 -9.74 0.93
N LEU A 4 9.93 -8.99 0.17
CA LEU A 4 9.50 -7.80 -0.57
C LEU A 4 8.32 -8.12 -1.50
N GLY A 5 8.42 -9.20 -2.27
CA GLY A 5 7.37 -9.64 -3.18
C GLY A 5 6.07 -9.98 -2.45
N SER A 6 6.15 -10.62 -1.28
CA SER A 6 4.98 -10.89 -0.43
C SER A 6 4.33 -9.60 0.09
N ILE A 7 5.12 -8.59 0.46
CA ILE A 7 4.62 -7.28 0.91
C ILE A 7 3.89 -6.58 -0.25
N VAL A 8 4.55 -6.46 -1.40
CA VAL A 8 4.01 -5.86 -2.63
C VAL A 8 2.71 -6.55 -3.04
N SER A 9 2.72 -7.88 -3.10
CA SER A 9 1.54 -8.67 -3.47
C SER A 9 0.39 -8.46 -2.50
N LYS A 10 0.63 -8.47 -1.18
CA LYS A 10 -0.42 -8.25 -0.18
C LYS A 10 -1.03 -6.85 -0.24
N ILE A 11 -0.27 -5.84 -0.65
CA ILE A 11 -0.74 -4.46 -0.68
C ILE A 11 -1.41 -4.13 -2.01
N LEU A 12 -0.88 -4.62 -3.13
CA LEU A 12 -1.46 -4.43 -4.46
C LEU A 12 -2.66 -5.36 -4.70
N HIS A 13 -2.71 -6.51 -4.03
CA HIS A 13 -3.84 -7.45 -4.05
C HIS A 13 -4.39 -7.68 -2.63
N PRO A 14 -4.90 -6.63 -1.95
CA PRO A 14 -5.36 -6.75 -0.57
C PRO A 14 -6.69 -7.51 -0.46
N PHE A 15 -7.49 -7.48 -1.53
CA PHE A 15 -8.76 -8.15 -1.67
C PHE A 15 -8.81 -8.78 -3.06
N GLY A 16 -8.94 -10.11 -3.15
CA GLY A 16 -9.31 -10.76 -4.40
C GLY A 16 -10.67 -10.22 -4.84
N GLY A 17 -10.69 -9.32 -5.82
CA GLY A 17 -11.91 -8.78 -6.45
C GLY A 17 -12.86 -8.11 -5.47
N GLY A 18 -12.54 -6.92 -5.00
CA GLY A 18 -13.47 -6.11 -4.21
C GLY A 18 -13.15 -4.65 -4.40
N SER A 19 -14.06 -3.98 -5.11
CA SER A 19 -14.10 -2.57 -5.49
C SER A 19 -13.30 -1.62 -4.60
N ALA A 20 -12.64 -0.67 -5.26
CA ALA A 20 -12.53 0.68 -4.75
C ALA A 20 -13.88 1.06 -4.10
N ASP A 21 -13.91 1.13 -2.78
CA ASP A 21 -14.95 1.83 -2.05
C ASP A 21 -14.68 3.33 -2.29
N ALA A 22 -15.00 3.75 -3.51
CA ALA A 22 -15.35 5.13 -3.77
C ALA A 22 -16.64 5.34 -2.97
N ALA A 23 -16.49 5.91 -1.79
CA ALA A 23 -17.59 6.36 -0.95
C ALA A 23 -18.66 7.02 -1.83
N PRO A 24 -19.88 6.46 -1.95
CA PRO A 24 -20.94 7.11 -2.68
C PRO A 24 -21.42 8.28 -1.82
N ALA A 25 -21.01 9.49 -2.18
CA ALA A 25 -21.65 10.69 -1.66
C ALA A 25 -23.15 10.62 -2.04
N PRO A 26 -24.10 10.63 -1.09
CA PRO A 26 -25.50 10.72 -1.42
C PRO A 26 -25.81 12.17 -1.78
N SER A 27 -26.17 12.42 -3.02
CA SER A 27 -26.97 13.61 -3.35
C SER A 27 -28.07 13.20 -4.31
N GLY A 28 -29.26 13.11 -3.74
CA GLY A 28 -30.50 12.80 -4.45
C GLY A 28 -31.18 14.03 -5.03
N GLY A 29 -31.98 13.77 -6.08
CA GLY A 29 -33.12 14.57 -6.57
C GLY A 29 -32.78 15.84 -7.34
N THR A 30 -33.39 16.21 -8.47
CA THR A 30 -34.65 15.79 -9.12
C THR A 30 -34.68 16.23 -10.60
N THR A 31 -35.34 15.41 -11.43
CA THR A 31 -36.04 15.64 -12.72
C THR A 31 -35.83 16.93 -13.55
N GLY A 32 -35.45 16.77 -14.83
CA GLY A 32 -35.66 17.78 -15.87
C GLY A 32 -35.06 17.49 -17.26
N THR A 33 -35.86 16.84 -18.13
CA THR A 33 -35.96 16.95 -19.61
C THR A 33 -34.72 16.93 -20.56
N SER A 34 -34.83 16.03 -21.56
CA SER A 34 -34.40 16.14 -22.98
C SER A 34 -32.94 15.85 -23.45
N ALA A 35 -32.82 14.70 -24.12
CA ALA A 35 -32.11 14.43 -25.40
C ALA A 35 -30.55 14.45 -25.43
N PRO A 36 -29.89 13.90 -26.47
CA PRO A 36 -29.32 12.56 -26.41
C PRO A 36 -27.77 12.52 -26.55
N SER A 37 -27.21 11.37 -26.21
CA SER A 37 -25.95 10.83 -26.74
C SER A 37 -24.65 11.57 -26.41
N THR A 38 -24.04 11.19 -25.30
CA THR A 38 -22.65 10.75 -25.32
C THR A 38 -22.60 9.37 -24.70
N PRO A 39 -22.09 8.32 -25.38
CA PRO A 39 -21.56 7.19 -24.64
C PRO A 39 -20.39 7.78 -23.86
N SER A 40 -20.60 8.08 -22.58
CA SER A 40 -19.49 8.15 -21.65
C SER A 40 -18.87 6.78 -21.79
N ALA A 41 -17.74 6.72 -22.50
CA ALA A 41 -16.93 5.53 -22.55
C ALA A 41 -16.90 4.98 -21.12
N PRO A 42 -17.06 3.67 -20.88
CA PRO A 42 -16.55 3.11 -19.66
C PRO A 42 -15.08 3.51 -19.69
N GLY A 43 -14.76 4.59 -18.97
CA GLY A 43 -13.41 5.09 -18.83
C GLY A 43 -12.67 3.85 -18.44
N THR A 44 -11.78 3.43 -19.35
CA THR A 44 -11.02 2.20 -19.19
C THR A 44 -10.64 2.16 -17.73
N ALA A 45 -11.16 1.18 -17.00
CA ALA A 45 -10.67 0.87 -15.67
C ALA A 45 -9.26 0.32 -15.90
N GLY A 46 -8.38 1.17 -16.45
CA GLY A 46 -6.97 0.99 -16.51
C GLY A 46 -6.62 0.98 -15.05
N ALA A 47 -6.33 -0.23 -14.56
CA ALA A 47 -6.03 -0.57 -13.19
C ALA A 47 -5.62 0.69 -12.42
N GLU A 48 -6.56 1.27 -11.67
CA GLU A 48 -6.26 2.47 -10.91
C GLU A 48 -5.08 2.12 -10.01
N PRO A 49 -4.05 2.97 -9.96
CA PRO A 49 -2.88 2.66 -9.17
C PRO A 49 -3.33 2.47 -7.72
N VAL A 50 -3.03 1.29 -7.18
CA VAL A 50 -3.60 0.86 -5.89
C VAL A 50 -3.14 1.81 -4.81
N ASP A 51 -4.08 2.50 -4.16
CA ASP A 51 -3.76 3.53 -3.17
C ASP A 51 -3.22 2.88 -1.89
N VAL A 52 -1.90 2.81 -1.79
CA VAL A 52 -1.16 2.06 -0.76
C VAL A 52 -1.53 2.55 0.64
N ALA A 53 -1.64 3.87 0.80
CA ALA A 53 -1.99 4.45 2.09
C ALA A 53 -3.42 4.08 2.51
N ALA A 54 -4.37 4.05 1.57
CA ALA A 54 -5.75 3.64 1.87
C ALA A 54 -5.82 2.17 2.25
N VAL A 55 -5.10 1.29 1.53
CA VAL A 55 -5.03 -0.14 1.81
C VAL A 55 -4.42 -0.41 3.19
N LEU A 56 -3.27 0.21 3.49
CA LEU A 56 -2.59 0.06 4.77
C LEU A 56 -3.41 0.65 5.92
N THR A 57 -4.10 1.79 5.71
CA THR A 57 -5.00 2.37 6.70
C THR A 57 -6.17 1.42 6.99
N GLY A 58 -6.84 0.89 5.95
CA GLY A 58 -7.96 -0.04 6.15
C GLY A 58 -7.54 -1.36 6.80
N LEU A 59 -6.32 -1.85 6.51
CA LEU A 59 -5.72 -2.96 7.25
C LEU A 59 -5.46 -2.58 8.71
N ALA A 60 -4.90 -1.39 8.98
CA ALA A 60 -4.59 -0.93 10.32
C ALA A 60 -5.84 -0.75 11.18
N GLU A 61 -6.94 -0.26 10.61
CA GLU A 61 -8.23 -0.16 11.30
C GLU A 61 -8.83 -1.52 11.65
N LYS A 62 -8.59 -2.53 10.79
CA LYS A 62 -8.97 -3.93 11.07
C LYS A 62 -8.07 -4.58 12.12
N ASN A 63 -6.86 -4.05 12.34
CA ASN A 63 -5.94 -4.59 13.32
C ASN A 63 -6.24 -3.98 14.70
N PRO A 64 -6.40 -4.80 15.74
CA PRO A 64 -6.66 -4.30 17.10
C PRO A 64 -5.42 -3.62 17.73
N GLN A 65 -4.27 -3.69 17.07
CA GLN A 65 -3.01 -3.13 17.53
C GLN A 65 -2.75 -1.78 16.85
N LYS A 66 -2.33 -0.78 17.63
CA LYS A 66 -1.76 0.46 17.10
C LYS A 66 -0.37 0.16 16.57
N LEU A 67 -0.26 0.02 15.25
CA LEU A 67 0.95 -0.29 14.51
C LEU A 67 1.38 0.95 13.73
N ASP A 68 2.60 1.44 13.96
CA ASP A 68 3.18 2.61 13.27
C ASP A 68 3.79 2.22 11.92
N TRP A 69 2.98 1.61 11.04
CA TRP A 69 3.41 1.12 9.72
C TRP A 69 3.98 2.21 8.80
N ARG A 70 3.72 3.49 9.11
CA ARG A 70 4.21 4.67 8.37
C ARG A 70 5.69 4.99 8.62
N HIS A 71 6.21 4.58 9.78
CA HIS A 71 7.60 4.84 10.19
C HIS A 71 8.37 3.56 10.49
N SER A 72 7.68 2.46 10.79
CA SER A 72 8.28 1.17 11.16
C SER A 72 7.98 0.10 10.13
N ILE A 73 9.03 -0.44 9.50
CA ILE A 73 8.90 -1.62 8.61
C ILE A 73 8.41 -2.84 9.39
N VAL A 74 8.75 -2.93 10.68
CA VAL A 74 8.32 -4.01 11.57
C VAL A 74 6.81 -3.99 11.72
N ASP A 75 6.24 -2.83 12.05
CA ASP A 75 4.80 -2.68 12.21
C ASP A 75 4.05 -2.85 10.89
N LEU A 76 4.62 -2.41 9.76
CA LEU A 76 4.10 -2.72 8.43
C LEU A 76 4.02 -4.24 8.20
N MET A 77 5.06 -4.97 8.54
CA MET A 77 5.09 -6.43 8.37
C MET A 77 4.08 -7.13 9.29
N LYS A 78 3.94 -6.68 10.55
CA LYS A 78 2.93 -7.20 11.48
C LYS A 78 1.52 -6.97 10.94
N LEU A 79 1.29 -5.80 10.38
CA LEU A 79 0.00 -5.42 9.79
C LEU A 79 -0.41 -6.36 8.66
N LEU A 80 0.57 -6.82 7.87
CA LEU A 80 0.38 -7.75 6.76
C LEU A 80 0.32 -9.23 7.21
N GLY A 81 0.53 -9.50 8.50
CA GLY A 81 0.62 -10.84 9.06
C GLY A 81 1.92 -11.57 8.71
N LEU A 82 3.00 -10.83 8.45
CA LEU A 82 4.32 -11.36 8.13
C LEU A 82 5.22 -11.44 9.37
N ASP A 83 6.19 -12.35 9.36
CA ASP A 83 7.19 -12.43 10.42
C ASP A 83 8.01 -11.15 10.46
N SER A 84 7.88 -10.39 11.55
CA SER A 84 8.51 -9.07 11.70
C SER A 84 9.82 -9.14 12.50
N GLY A 85 10.42 -10.33 12.56
CA GLY A 85 11.65 -10.58 13.29
C GLY A 85 12.89 -10.02 12.60
N LEU A 86 14.00 -10.02 13.33
CA LEU A 86 15.31 -9.61 12.82
C LEU A 86 15.75 -10.40 11.58
N ALA A 87 15.40 -11.68 11.50
CA ALA A 87 15.69 -12.52 10.34
C ALA A 87 15.02 -11.97 9.08
N SER A 88 13.73 -11.65 9.16
CA SER A 88 12.95 -11.11 8.05
C SER A 88 13.44 -9.73 7.63
N ARG A 89 13.80 -8.87 8.60
CA ARG A 89 14.40 -7.56 8.32
C ARG A 89 15.77 -7.68 7.61
N LYS A 90 16.61 -8.63 8.03
CA LYS A 90 17.90 -8.93 7.38
C LYS A 90 17.69 -9.48 5.97
N GLN A 91 16.71 -10.36 5.78
CA GLN A 91 16.38 -10.88 4.46
C GLN A 91 15.90 -9.76 3.53
N LEU A 92 15.03 -8.86 4.01
CA LEU A 92 14.58 -7.71 3.23
C LEU A 92 15.76 -6.80 2.85
N ALA A 93 16.69 -6.59 3.78
CA ALA A 93 17.89 -5.81 3.53
C ALA A 93 18.81 -6.45 2.49
N ASP A 94 18.97 -7.78 2.53
CA ASP A 94 19.78 -8.51 1.56
C ASP A 94 19.16 -8.44 0.16
N GLU A 95 17.85 -8.68 0.06
CA GLU A 95 17.07 -8.59 -1.20
C GLU A 95 17.11 -7.19 -1.82
N LEU A 96 17.14 -6.15 -0.98
CA LEU A 96 17.23 -4.76 -1.40
C LEU A 96 18.68 -4.29 -1.58
N HIS A 97 19.67 -5.17 -1.37
CA HIS A 97 21.09 -4.86 -1.41
C HIS A 97 21.49 -3.68 -0.49
N TYR A 98 20.99 -3.69 0.75
CA TYR A 98 21.35 -2.69 1.75
C TYR A 98 22.85 -2.75 2.06
N THR A 99 23.54 -1.66 1.73
CA THR A 99 24.98 -1.46 1.95
C THR A 99 25.30 -0.65 3.20
N GLY A 100 24.29 -0.18 3.92
CA GLY A 100 24.47 0.64 5.12
C GLY A 100 24.83 -0.17 6.36
N ASP A 101 24.95 0.54 7.47
CA ASP A 101 25.27 -0.05 8.76
C ASP A 101 24.09 -0.87 9.29
N LYS A 102 24.36 -2.14 9.64
CA LYS A 102 23.35 -3.09 10.15
C LYS A 102 23.23 -3.06 11.67
N ASP A 103 24.17 -2.43 12.37
CA ASP A 103 24.08 -2.19 13.81
C ASP A 103 23.14 -1.00 14.09
N ASP A 104 23.08 -0.02 13.19
CA ASP A 104 22.11 1.07 13.28
C ASP A 104 20.71 0.65 12.78
N SER A 105 19.98 -0.04 13.66
CA SER A 105 18.63 -0.54 13.38
C SER A 105 17.61 0.56 13.05
N ALA A 106 17.85 1.80 13.48
CA ALA A 106 16.98 2.94 13.19
C ALA A 106 17.13 3.40 11.73
N SER A 107 18.36 3.69 11.29
CA SER A 107 18.66 4.07 9.91
C SER A 107 18.32 2.94 8.94
N MET A 108 18.66 1.69 9.32
CA MET A 108 18.28 0.50 8.55
C MET A 108 16.76 0.41 8.38
N ASN A 109 15.99 0.64 9.45
CA ASN A 109 14.52 0.61 9.39
C ASN A 109 13.94 1.67 8.45
N ILE A 110 14.41 2.92 8.59
CA ILE A 110 13.94 4.04 7.77
C ILE A 110 14.27 3.77 6.30
N TRP A 111 15.50 3.32 6.03
CA TRP A 111 15.93 2.98 4.67
C TRP A 111 15.11 1.84 4.06
N LEU A 112 14.90 0.75 4.82
CA LEU A 112 14.10 -0.39 4.38
C LEU A 112 12.66 0.03 4.07
N HIS A 113 12.06 0.82 4.96
CA HIS A 113 10.71 1.34 4.78
C HIS A 113 10.61 2.14 3.47
N LYS A 114 11.51 3.10 3.26
CA LYS A 114 11.53 3.91 2.03
C LYS A 114 11.71 3.07 0.78
N GLN A 115 12.57 2.08 0.84
CA GLN A 115 12.86 1.24 -0.32
C GLN A 115 11.69 0.29 -0.65
N VAL A 116 10.98 -0.22 0.35
CA VAL A 116 9.73 -0.95 0.16
C VAL A 116 8.67 -0.05 -0.48
N MET A 117 8.51 1.18 0.00
CA MET A 117 7.57 2.16 -0.56
C MET A 117 7.90 2.51 -2.02
N GLN A 118 9.17 2.68 -2.35
CA GLN A 118 9.61 2.88 -3.73
C GLN A 118 9.28 1.67 -4.61
N LYS A 119 9.54 0.44 -4.13
CA LYS A 119 9.20 -0.78 -4.86
C LYS A 119 7.70 -0.95 -5.07
N LEU A 120 6.87 -0.57 -4.10
CA LEU A 120 5.42 -0.53 -4.27
C LEU A 120 5.02 0.43 -5.38
N ALA A 121 5.61 1.63 -5.39
CA ALA A 121 5.34 2.64 -6.41
C ALA A 121 5.72 2.14 -7.82
N GLU A 122 6.88 1.48 -7.94
CA GLU A 122 7.33 0.88 -9.19
C GLU A 122 6.43 -0.27 -9.69
N ASN A 123 5.75 -0.98 -8.78
CA ASN A 123 4.87 -2.11 -9.12
C ASN A 123 3.39 -1.71 -9.32
N GLY A 124 3.09 -0.40 -9.41
CA GLY A 124 1.73 0.09 -9.68
C GLY A 124 0.95 0.55 -8.44
N GLY A 125 1.61 0.67 -7.29
CA GLY A 125 1.03 1.26 -6.09
C GLY A 125 1.11 2.79 -6.13
N LYS A 126 0.07 3.47 -5.69
CA LYS A 126 0.11 4.90 -5.43
C LYS A 126 0.55 5.14 -3.99
N VAL A 127 1.77 5.63 -3.83
CA VAL A 127 2.37 5.94 -2.53
C VAL A 127 2.40 7.46 -2.34
N PRO A 128 1.72 8.02 -1.32
CA PRO A 128 1.80 9.44 -1.02
C PRO A 128 3.21 9.84 -0.58
N ASP A 129 3.59 11.09 -0.83
CA ASP A 129 4.91 11.61 -0.46
C ASP A 129 5.21 11.47 1.03
N ASP A 130 4.22 11.56 1.90
CA ASP A 130 4.41 11.32 3.35
C ASP A 130 5.05 9.96 3.68
N LEU A 131 4.78 8.91 2.88
CA LEU A 131 5.38 7.58 3.05
C LEU A 131 6.69 7.39 2.29
N LYS A 132 7.06 8.34 1.41
CA LYS A 132 8.30 8.31 0.61
C LYS A 132 9.47 8.99 1.34
N HIS A 133 9.24 9.54 2.53
CA HIS A 133 10.21 10.38 3.24
C HIS A 133 10.99 9.63 4.33
#